data_AF-A0AAF0YKT0-F1
#
_entry.id   AF-A0AAF0YKT0-F1
#
_cell.length_a   1.000
_cell.length_b   1.000
_cell.length_c   1.000
_cell.angle_alpha   90.00
_cell.angle_beta   90.00
_cell.angle_gamma   90.00
#
_symmetry.space_group_name_H-M   'P 1'
#
loop_
_entity.id
_entity.type
_entity.pdbx_description
1 polymer ?
#
loop_
_entity_poly.entity_id
_entity_poly.type
_entity_poly.pdbx_seq_one_letter_code
_entity_poly.pdbx_strand_id
1 'polypeptide(L)'
;MSSEETLKRLALETLEQDADRIVQLIRVQMDNLTMPQCPVYEEVLDTQMFGLSKEIHFAVRLGLIDREHGRSILADLEKQVSDVHEAYYEHREQLKKANK
;
A
#
# COMPACT_ATOMS: atom_id res chain seq x y z
N MET A 1 31.26 3.51 2.47
CA MET A 1 30.05 2.88 1.89
C MET A 1 30.26 2.81 0.39
N SER A 2 30.06 1.66 -0.22
CA SER A 2 30.22 1.51 -1.67
C SER A 2 29.06 2.18 -2.40
N SER A 3 29.27 2.56 -3.66
CA SER A 3 28.21 3.12 -4.51
C SER A 3 27.06 2.12 -4.70
N GLU A 4 27.35 0.81 -4.71
CA GLU A 4 26.36 -0.25 -4.84
C GLU A 4 25.46 -0.37 -3.59
N GLU A 5 26.05 -0.36 -2.38
CA GLU A 5 25.30 -0.38 -1.12
C GLU A 5 24.36 0.83 -1.00
N THR A 6 24.79 1.97 -1.52
CA THR A 6 23.98 3.19 -1.55
C THR A 6 22.77 3.03 -2.46
N LEU A 7 22.95 2.44 -3.65
CA LEU A 7 21.85 2.18 -4.59
C LEU A 7 20.85 1.16 -4.05
N LYS A 8 21.32 0.09 -3.39
CA LYS A 8 20.45 -0.91 -2.74
C LYS A 8 19.56 -0.28 -1.69
N ARG A 9 20.15 0.53 -0.81
CA ARG A 9 19.40 1.25 0.23
C ARG A 9 18.38 2.22 -0.38
N LEU A 10 18.80 3.03 -1.36
CA LEU A 10 17.89 3.98 -2.02
C LEU A 10 16.73 3.28 -2.71
N ALA A 11 16.97 2.13 -3.36
CA ALA A 11 15.91 1.33 -3.98
C ALA A 11 14.91 0.83 -2.94
N LEU A 12 15.39 0.30 -1.80
CA LEU A 12 14.53 -0.15 -0.71
C LEU A 12 13.69 1.00 -0.14
N GLU A 13 14.34 2.11 0.24
CA GLU A 13 13.67 3.30 0.79
C GLU A 13 12.63 3.86 -0.18
N THR A 14 12.90 3.83 -1.48
CA THR A 14 11.96 4.31 -2.50
C THR A 14 10.73 3.42 -2.59
N LEU A 15 10.90 2.10 -2.64
CA LEU A 15 9.80 1.13 -2.71
C LEU A 15 8.92 1.16 -1.44
N GLU A 16 9.53 1.35 -0.27
CA GLU A 16 8.80 1.55 1.00
C GLU A 16 7.98 2.85 0.97
N GLN A 17 8.56 3.95 0.47
CA GLN A 17 7.83 5.21 0.31
C GLN A 17 6.68 5.11 -0.69
N ASP A 18 6.84 4.35 -1.77
CA ASP A 18 5.77 4.10 -2.73
C ASP A 18 4.63 3.28 -2.11
N ALA A 19 4.95 2.26 -1.31
CA ALA A 19 3.96 1.53 -0.52
C ALA A 19 3.21 2.46 0.45
N ASP A 20 3.92 3.32 1.18
CA ASP A 20 3.34 4.30 2.10
C ASP A 20 2.39 5.27 1.39
N ARG A 21 2.74 5.72 0.17
CA ARG A 21 1.87 6.59 -0.64
C ARG A 21 0.55 5.91 -1.00
N ILE A 22 0.57 4.61 -1.30
CA ILE A 22 -0.65 3.82 -1.54
C ILE A 22 -1.52 3.80 -0.29
N VAL A 23 -0.93 3.55 0.90
CA VAL A 23 -1.66 3.60 2.18
C VAL A 23 -2.26 4.98 2.44
N GLN A 24 -1.50 6.05 2.19
CA GLN A 24 -1.99 7.42 2.36
C GLN A 24 -3.14 7.75 1.42
N LEU A 25 -3.09 7.29 0.17
CA LEU A 25 -4.19 7.43 -0.78
C LEU A 25 -5.46 6.78 -0.21
N ILE A 26 -5.37 5.60 0.40
CA ILE A 26 -6.52 4.94 1.04
C ILE A 26 -7.07 5.75 2.22
N ARG A 27 -6.20 6.19 3.12
CA ARG A 27 -6.59 6.97 4.31
C ARG A 27 -7.31 8.27 3.95
N VAL A 28 -6.75 9.04 3.02
CA VAL A 28 -7.35 10.30 2.56
C VAL A 28 -8.72 10.07 1.93
N GLN A 29 -8.93 8.95 1.22
CA GLN A 29 -10.26 8.66 0.67
C GLN A 29 -11.28 8.33 1.76
N MET A 30 -10.87 7.57 2.78
CA MET A 30 -11.75 7.26 3.91
C MET A 30 -12.15 8.50 4.72
N ASP A 31 -11.22 9.41 4.96
CA ASP A 31 -11.47 10.65 5.71
C ASP A 31 -12.42 11.59 4.94
N ASN A 32 -12.40 11.55 3.60
CA ASN A 32 -13.21 12.42 2.75
C ASN A 32 -14.60 11.87 2.40
N LEU A 33 -15.08 10.82 3.10
CA LEU A 33 -16.44 10.28 2.98
C LEU A 33 -16.85 9.80 1.57
N THR A 34 -15.90 9.53 0.67
CA THR A 34 -16.18 8.79 -0.57
C THR A 34 -16.39 7.32 -0.18
N MET A 35 -17.46 6.67 -0.66
CA MET A 35 -17.71 5.26 -0.34
C MET A 35 -16.50 4.40 -0.76
N PRO A 36 -15.76 3.77 0.18
CA PRO A 36 -14.59 2.95 -0.16
C PRO A 36 -14.96 1.63 -0.85
N GLN A 37 -16.25 1.31 -0.91
CA GLN A 37 -16.79 0.17 -1.67
C GLN A 37 -17.25 0.55 -3.08
N CYS A 38 -16.87 1.73 -3.58
CA CYS A 38 -17.09 2.04 -4.98
C CYS A 38 -16.28 1.03 -5.82
N PRO A 39 -16.88 0.26 -6.74
CA PRO A 39 -16.15 -0.71 -7.55
C PRO A 39 -14.93 -0.12 -8.26
N VAL A 40 -15.00 1.15 -8.62
CA VAL A 40 -13.89 1.91 -9.24
C VAL A 40 -12.69 2.07 -8.29
N TYR A 41 -12.92 2.11 -6.98
CA TYR A 41 -11.87 2.28 -5.99
C TYR A 41 -11.00 1.03 -5.87
N GLU A 42 -11.64 -0.15 -5.76
CA GLU A 42 -10.95 -1.44 -5.76
C GLU A 42 -10.11 -1.61 -7.04
N GLU A 43 -10.64 -1.21 -8.20
CA GLU A 43 -9.88 -1.24 -9.47
C GLU A 43 -8.66 -0.31 -9.47
N VAL A 44 -8.78 0.88 -8.88
CA VAL A 44 -7.65 1.82 -8.74
C VAL A 44 -6.61 1.25 -7.79
N LEU A 45 -7.03 0.71 -6.64
CA LEU A 45 -6.15 0.09 -5.67
C LEU A 45 -5.41 -1.10 -6.27
N ASP A 46 -6.11 -2.01 -6.95
CA ASP A 46 -5.51 -3.15 -7.66
C ASP A 46 -4.45 -2.70 -8.66
N THR A 47 -4.73 -1.61 -9.39
CA THR A 47 -3.78 -1.03 -10.35
C THR A 47 -2.54 -0.47 -9.64
N GLN A 48 -2.70 0.20 -8.49
CA GLN A 48 -1.58 0.70 -7.68
C GLN A 48 -0.72 -0.45 -7.12
N MET A 49 -1.37 -1.48 -6.55
CA MET A 49 -0.70 -2.69 -6.06
C MET A 49 0.07 -3.39 -7.18
N PHE A 50 -0.52 -3.49 -8.37
CA PHE A 50 0.15 -4.04 -9.53
C PHE A 50 1.34 -3.19 -9.99
N GLY A 51 1.21 -1.85 -9.98
CA GLY A 51 2.29 -0.92 -10.27
C GLY A 51 3.51 -1.15 -9.37
N LEU A 52 3.30 -1.12 -8.05
CA LEU A 52 4.35 -1.39 -7.07
C LEU A 52 4.96 -2.79 -7.25
N SER A 53 4.15 -3.81 -7.54
CA SER A 53 4.65 -5.16 -7.79
C SER A 53 5.62 -5.22 -8.98
N LYS A 54 5.42 -4.38 -10.01
CA LYS A 54 6.31 -4.30 -11.18
C LYS A 54 7.62 -3.59 -10.84
N GLU A 55 7.58 -2.55 -10.04
CA GLU A 55 8.76 -1.82 -9.57
C GLU A 55 9.63 -2.72 -8.69
N ILE A 56 9.02 -3.44 -7.74
CA ILE A 56 9.70 -4.46 -6.92
C ILE A 56 10.33 -5.52 -7.81
N HIS A 57 9.58 -6.08 -8.77
CA HIS A 57 10.11 -7.09 -9.68
C HIS A 57 11.29 -6.56 -10.52
N PHE A 58 11.25 -5.29 -10.93
CA PHE A 58 12.35 -4.64 -11.63
C PHE A 58 13.58 -4.50 -10.72
N ALA A 59 13.42 -4.02 -9.49
CA ALA A 59 14.52 -3.89 -8.53
C ALA A 59 15.14 -5.25 -8.16
N VAL A 60 14.34 -6.31 -8.01
CA VAL A 60 14.81 -7.69 -7.82
C VAL A 60 15.67 -8.15 -8.99
N ARG A 61 15.24 -7.90 -10.23
CA ARG A 61 15.99 -8.27 -11.44
C ARG A 61 17.33 -7.56 -11.57
N LEU A 62 17.43 -6.35 -11.02
CA LEU A 62 18.69 -5.60 -10.95
C LEU A 62 19.58 -6.01 -9.77
N GLY A 63 19.12 -6.91 -8.90
CA GLY A 63 19.83 -7.30 -7.68
C GLY A 63 19.90 -6.18 -6.64
N LEU A 64 19.02 -5.18 -6.73
CA LEU A 64 18.97 -4.05 -5.81
C LEU A 64 18.24 -4.39 -4.50
N ILE A 65 17.30 -5.33 -4.58
CA ILE A 65 16.61 -5.94 -3.44
C ILE A 65 16.52 -7.44 -3.66
N ASP A 66 16.42 -8.23 -2.59
CA ASP A 66 16.06 -9.63 -2.72
C ASP A 66 14.55 -9.84 -2.84
N ARG A 67 14.20 -11.05 -3.28
CA ARG A 67 12.81 -11.42 -3.53
C ARG A 67 11.98 -11.50 -2.25
N GLU A 68 12.60 -11.83 -1.12
CA GLU A 68 11.89 -11.99 0.15
C GLU A 68 11.51 -10.63 0.72
N HIS A 69 12.41 -9.65 0.69
CA HIS A 69 12.11 -8.26 1.04
C HIS A 69 11.03 -7.68 0.13
N GLY A 70 11.14 -7.89 -1.19
CA GLY A 70 10.08 -7.47 -2.12
C GLY A 70 8.70 -8.06 -1.79
N ARG A 71 8.67 -9.33 -1.35
CA ARG A 71 7.44 -9.98 -0.90
C ARG A 71 6.92 -9.44 0.44
N SER A 72 7.83 -9.09 1.36
CA SER A 72 7.46 -8.48 2.64
C SER A 72 6.77 -7.14 2.41
N ILE A 73 7.32 -6.26 1.56
CA ILE A 73 6.74 -4.95 1.24
C ILE A 73 5.29 -5.10 0.77
N LEU A 74 5.03 -6.03 -0.14
CA LEU A 74 3.67 -6.28 -0.64
C LEU A 74 2.74 -6.83 0.44
N ALA A 75 3.21 -7.79 1.25
CA ALA A 75 2.42 -8.38 2.32
C ALA A 75 2.07 -7.35 3.42
N ASP A 76 3.03 -6.51 3.77
CA ASP A 76 2.84 -5.43 4.75
C ASP A 76 1.87 -4.37 4.22
N LEU A 77 1.92 -4.06 2.92
CA LEU A 77 0.96 -3.17 2.27
C LEU A 77 -0.45 -3.79 2.26
N GLU A 78 -0.60 -5.03 1.81
CA GLU A 78 -1.89 -5.76 1.80
C GLU A 78 -2.55 -5.77 3.19
N LYS A 79 -1.75 -6.00 4.24
CA LYS A 79 -2.21 -5.95 5.62
C LYS A 79 -2.69 -4.55 6.00
N GLN A 80 -1.89 -3.51 5.74
CA GLN A 80 -2.26 -2.13 6.06
C GLN A 80 -3.53 -1.68 5.35
N VAL A 81 -3.70 -2.05 4.08
CA VAL A 81 -4.94 -1.80 3.32
C VAL A 81 -6.13 -2.46 4.01
N SER A 82 -5.98 -3.73 4.39
CA SER A 82 -7.04 -4.51 5.05
C SER A 82 -7.43 -3.89 6.40
N ASP A 83 -6.45 -3.50 7.21
CA ASP A 83 -6.66 -2.87 8.53
C ASP A 83 -7.43 -1.54 8.37
N VAL A 84 -7.06 -0.74 7.36
CA VAL A 84 -7.71 0.53 7.04
C VAL A 84 -9.16 0.30 6.60
N HIS A 85 -9.40 -0.69 5.73
CA HIS A 85 -10.76 -1.08 5.33
C HIS A 85 -11.59 -1.52 6.54
N GLU A 86 -11.10 -2.42 7.38
CA GLU A 86 -11.81 -2.93 8.56
C GLU A 86 -12.21 -1.78 9.51
N ALA A 87 -11.27 -0.88 9.83
CA ALA A 87 -11.53 0.28 10.68
C ALA A 87 -12.67 1.17 10.15
N TYR A 88 -12.75 1.34 8.83
CA TYR A 88 -13.86 2.09 8.22
C TYR A 88 -15.22 1.41 8.43
N TYR A 89 -15.29 0.10 8.19
CA TYR A 89 -16.51 -0.67 8.34
C TYR A 89 -17.01 -0.61 9.78
N GLU A 90 -16.12 -0.80 10.76
CA GLU A 90 -16.44 -0.69 12.18
C GLU A 90 -16.97 0.70 12.53
N HIS A 91 -16.29 1.76 12.06
CA HIS A 91 -16.71 3.13 12.31
C HIS A 91 -18.13 3.42 11.74
N ARG A 92 -18.42 2.96 10.52
CA ARG A 92 -19.75 3.10 9.92
C ARG A 92 -20.84 2.36 10.69
N GLU A 93 -20.55 1.15 11.16
CA GLU A 93 -21.52 0.38 11.96
C GLU A 93 -21.79 1.03 13.32
N GLN A 94 -20.78 1.63 13.94
CA GLN A 94 -20.95 2.42 15.17
C GLN A 94 -21.83 3.67 14.94
N LEU A 95 -21.60 4.41 13.85
CA LEU A 95 -22.43 5.57 13.49
C LEU A 95 -23.90 5.20 13.24
N LYS A 96 -24.17 4.04 12.62
CA LYS A 96 -25.54 3.54 12.43
C LYS A 96 -26.22 3.21 13.76
N LYS A 97 -25.48 2.63 14.72
CA LYS A 97 -26.01 2.29 16.05
C LYS A 97 -26.26 3.54 16.91
N ALA A 98 -25.40 4.56 16.82
CA ALA A 98 -25.54 5.79 17.59
C ALA A 98 -26.70 6.69 17.14
N ASN A 99 -27.11 6.57 15.86
CA ASN A 99 -28.21 7.33 15.27
C ASN A 99 -29.57 6.60 15.29
N LYS A 100 -29.66 5.45 15.98
CA LYS A 100 -30.88 4.65 16.14
C LYS A 100 -31.40 4.77 17.57
#